data_AF-A0A6N9QJH6-F1
#
_entry.id   AF-A0A6N9QJH6-F1
#
_cell.length_a   1.000
_cell.length_b   1.000
_cell.length_c   1.000
_cell.angle_alpha   90.00
_cell.angle_beta   90.00
_cell.angle_gamma   90.00
#
_symmetry.space_group_name_H-M   'P 1'
#
loop_
_entity.id
_entity.type
_entity.pdbx_description
1 polymer ?
#
loop_
_entity_poly.entity_id
_entity_poly.type
_entity_poly.pdbx_seq_one_letter_code
_entity_poly.pdbx_strand_id
1 'polypeptide(L)'
;MTYQAYAEPADYAKWGGGSIPEDQLEKALRTASRHVDSLTHNRIVGRGFSSLTEFQKEIVKEAVCLQADFEHENADEIDTILSSYSINGVSAQFGESWNVFIGAGVAMKRDTYELLKQTGLCCRLLRAEP
;
A
#
# COMPACT_ATOMS: atom_id res chain seq x y z
N MET A 1 7.77 -17.57 -11.55
CA MET A 1 7.85 -17.43 -10.09
C MET A 1 6.56 -16.79 -9.61
N THR A 2 5.96 -17.33 -8.55
CA THR A 2 4.77 -16.74 -7.92
C THR A 2 5.20 -15.51 -7.14
N TYR A 3 4.52 -14.37 -7.32
CA TYR A 3 4.82 -13.14 -6.57
C TYR A 3 4.58 -13.36 -5.07
N GLN A 4 5.55 -12.97 -4.24
CA GLN A 4 5.48 -13.06 -2.78
C GLN A 4 5.20 -11.68 -2.19
N ALA A 5 4.33 -11.62 -1.17
CA ALA A 5 4.07 -10.40 -0.43
C ALA A 5 5.31 -9.90 0.32
N TYR A 6 5.40 -8.60 0.57
CA TYR A 6 6.51 -8.03 1.36
C TYR A 6 6.36 -8.26 2.87
N ALA A 7 5.11 -8.39 3.34
CA ALA A 7 4.77 -8.72 4.71
C ALA A 7 4.30 -10.17 4.83
N GLU A 8 4.66 -10.80 5.93
CA GLU A 8 4.24 -12.15 6.33
C GLU A 8 3.18 -12.08 7.45
N PRO A 9 2.48 -13.18 7.78
CA PRO A 9 1.52 -13.19 8.90
C PRO A 9 2.11 -12.70 10.23
N ALA A 10 3.41 -12.93 10.47
CA ALA A 10 4.09 -12.42 11.65
C ALA A 10 4.25 -10.89 11.64
N ASP A 11 4.48 -10.28 10.48
CA ASP A 11 4.49 -8.83 10.34
C ASP A 11 3.08 -8.25 10.54
N TYR A 12 2.06 -8.95 10.02
CA TYR A 12 0.65 -8.55 10.22
C TYR A 12 0.23 -8.64 11.68
N ALA A 13 0.67 -9.66 12.43
CA ALA A 13 0.43 -9.72 13.87
C ALA A 13 1.09 -8.56 14.65
N LYS A 14 2.15 -7.94 14.10
CA LYS A 14 2.84 -6.80 14.70
C LYS A 14 2.18 -5.46 14.37
N TRP A 15 1.75 -5.29 13.11
CA TRP A 15 1.36 -3.98 12.57
C TRP A 15 -0.09 -3.87 12.12
N GLY A 16 -0.75 -5.00 11.86
CA GLY A 16 -2.15 -5.04 11.44
C GLY A 16 -3.12 -4.90 12.61
N GLY A 17 -4.37 -4.60 12.28
CA GLY A 17 -5.51 -4.48 13.19
C GLY A 17 -6.18 -5.81 13.55
N GLY A 18 -5.84 -6.89 12.84
CA GLY A 18 -6.35 -8.24 13.11
C GLY A 18 -7.77 -8.50 12.60
N SER A 19 -8.29 -7.66 11.70
CA SER A 19 -9.64 -7.79 11.13
C SER A 19 -9.72 -8.82 10.00
N ILE A 20 -8.59 -9.15 9.36
CA ILE A 20 -8.54 -10.08 8.22
C ILE A 20 -8.51 -11.54 8.70
N PRO A 21 -9.43 -12.40 8.23
CA PRO A 21 -9.39 -13.84 8.52
C PRO A 21 -8.12 -14.53 8.02
N GLU A 22 -7.63 -15.54 8.75
CA GLU A 22 -6.38 -16.25 8.45
C GLU A 22 -6.34 -16.86 7.05
N ASP A 23 -7.47 -17.39 6.56
CA ASP A 23 -7.61 -17.99 5.23
C ASP A 23 -7.59 -16.96 4.09
N GLN A 24 -7.78 -15.67 4.40
CA GLN A 24 -7.75 -14.56 3.46
C GLN A 24 -6.48 -13.72 3.56
N LEU A 25 -5.74 -13.84 4.68
CA LEU A 25 -4.63 -12.98 5.03
C LEU A 25 -3.53 -12.97 3.96
N GLU A 26 -3.07 -14.14 3.51
CA GLU A 26 -2.03 -14.21 2.48
C GLU A 26 -2.44 -13.51 1.18
N LYS A 27 -3.71 -13.66 0.78
CA LYS A 27 -4.23 -13.01 -0.41
C LYS A 27 -4.29 -11.49 -0.23
N ALA A 28 -4.74 -11.02 0.93
CA ALA A 28 -4.82 -9.59 1.24
C ALA A 28 -3.42 -8.94 1.27
N LEU A 29 -2.45 -9.53 1.98
CA LEU A 29 -1.07 -9.04 2.03
C LEU A 29 -0.43 -9.01 0.63
N ARG A 30 -0.72 -10.01 -0.21
CA ARG A 30 -0.23 -10.06 -1.59
C ARG A 30 -0.81 -8.95 -2.45
N THR A 31 -2.10 -8.67 -2.32
CA THR A 31 -2.77 -7.56 -3.03
C THR A 31 -2.21 -6.22 -2.58
N ALA A 32 -2.17 -5.97 -1.27
CA ALA A 32 -1.60 -4.75 -0.68
C ALA A 32 -0.13 -4.53 -1.09
N SER A 33 0.69 -5.59 -1.16
CA SER A 33 2.08 -5.49 -1.64
C SER A 33 2.16 -4.98 -3.09
N ARG A 34 1.28 -5.44 -3.97
CA ARG A 34 1.22 -4.96 -5.37
C ARG A 34 0.75 -3.51 -5.46
N HIS A 35 -0.13 -3.10 -4.57
CA HIS A 35 -0.55 -1.70 -4.49
C HIS A 35 0.60 -0.80 -4.00
N VAL A 36 1.38 -1.25 -3.00
CA VAL A 36 2.63 -0.59 -2.61
C VAL A 36 3.63 -0.52 -3.77
N ASP A 37 3.73 -1.56 -4.60
CA ASP A 37 4.55 -1.51 -5.83
C ASP A 37 4.09 -0.42 -6.79
N SER A 38 2.79 -0.32 -7.05
CA SER A 38 2.22 0.74 -7.89
C SER A 38 2.54 2.14 -7.34
N LEU A 39 2.40 2.33 -6.03
CA LEU A 39 2.66 3.61 -5.36
C LEU A 39 4.15 3.96 -5.27
N THR A 40 5.03 2.97 -5.26
CA THR A 40 6.49 3.14 -5.28
C THR A 40 7.08 3.10 -6.69
N HIS A 41 6.23 3.21 -7.73
CA HIS A 41 6.63 3.18 -9.13
C HIS A 41 7.45 1.93 -9.50
N ASN A 42 7.11 0.79 -8.90
CA ASN A 42 7.80 -0.51 -9.03
C ASN A 42 9.30 -0.46 -8.67
N ARG A 43 9.75 0.53 -7.88
CA ARG A 43 11.17 0.63 -7.49
C ARG A 43 11.62 -0.50 -6.58
N ILE A 44 10.73 -1.03 -5.75
CA ILE A 44 11.04 -2.18 -4.89
C ILE A 44 11.29 -3.41 -5.75
N VAL A 45 10.41 -3.69 -6.72
CA VAL A 45 10.59 -4.75 -7.72
C VAL A 45 11.90 -4.57 -8.50
N GLY A 46 12.19 -3.35 -8.97
CA GLY A 46 13.39 -3.07 -9.76
C GLY A 46 14.70 -3.20 -8.99
N ARG A 47 14.73 -2.83 -7.70
CA ARG A 47 15.93 -2.91 -6.84
C ARG A 47 16.08 -4.26 -6.15
N GLY A 48 14.98 -4.99 -5.98
CA GLY A 48 14.88 -6.13 -5.09
C GLY A 48 14.64 -5.72 -3.64
N PHE A 49 13.66 -6.33 -2.98
CA PHE A 49 13.32 -6.04 -1.59
C PHE A 49 14.48 -6.30 -0.62
N SER A 50 15.28 -7.33 -0.88
CA SER A 50 16.49 -7.66 -0.11
C SER A 50 17.53 -6.54 -0.11
N SER A 51 17.56 -5.73 -1.17
CA SER A 51 18.52 -4.63 -1.38
C SER A 51 18.11 -3.33 -0.68
N LEU A 52 16.92 -3.27 -0.08
CA LEU A 52 16.48 -2.13 0.71
C LEU A 52 17.19 -2.10 2.07
N THR A 53 17.27 -0.92 2.69
CA THR A 53 17.73 -0.81 4.08
C THR A 53 16.70 -1.44 5.03
N GLU A 54 17.12 -1.85 6.23
CA GLU A 54 16.20 -2.42 7.23
C GLU A 54 15.07 -1.44 7.59
N PHE A 55 15.38 -0.15 7.68
CA PHE A 55 14.38 0.91 7.86
C PHE A 55 13.33 0.93 6.72
N GLN A 56 13.78 0.83 5.46
CA GLN A 56 12.87 0.77 4.32
C GLN A 56 12.03 -0.51 4.31
N LYS A 57 12.63 -1.66 4.64
CA LYS A 57 11.91 -2.94 4.73
C LYS A 57 10.83 -2.91 5.79
N GLU A 58 11.14 -2.37 6.98
CA GLU A 58 10.19 -2.24 8.09
C GLU A 58 8.99 -1.37 7.68
N ILE A 59 9.24 -0.18 7.12
CA ILE A 59 8.16 0.71 6.67
C ILE A 59 7.32 0.07 5.56
N VAL A 60 7.94 -0.63 4.60
CA VAL A 60 7.19 -1.31 3.54
C VAL A 60 6.30 -2.40 4.12
N LYS A 61 6.80 -3.21 5.05
CA LYS A 61 6.02 -4.25 5.73
C LYS A 61 4.86 -3.66 6.52
N GLU A 62 5.11 -2.61 7.30
CA GLU A 62 4.08 -1.90 8.07
C GLU A 62 3.00 -1.31 7.14
N ALA A 63 3.41 -0.61 6.07
CA ALA A 63 2.50 -0.05 5.09
C ALA A 63 1.65 -1.13 4.38
N VAL A 64 2.22 -2.30 4.06
CA VAL A 64 1.47 -3.42 3.48
C VAL A 64 0.41 -3.95 4.46
N CYS A 65 0.74 -4.08 5.75
CA CYS A 65 -0.21 -4.56 6.75
C CYS A 65 -1.38 -3.58 6.92
N LEU A 66 -1.07 -2.29 7.10
CA LEU A 66 -2.07 -1.24 7.25
C LEU A 66 -2.95 -1.09 6.00
N GLN A 67 -2.35 -1.25 4.82
CA GLN A 67 -3.09 -1.21 3.56
C GLN A 67 -4.01 -2.42 3.40
N ALA A 68 -3.57 -3.61 3.81
CA ALA A 68 -4.40 -4.81 3.77
C ALA A 68 -5.64 -4.67 4.67
N ASP A 69 -5.50 -4.12 5.87
CA ASP A 69 -6.65 -3.85 6.76
C ASP A 69 -7.59 -2.83 6.13
N PHE A 70 -7.03 -1.71 5.67
CA PHE A 70 -7.83 -0.66 5.06
C PHE A 70 -8.62 -1.19 3.86
N GLU A 71 -8.01 -1.98 2.98
CA GLU A 71 -8.71 -2.56 1.84
C GLU A 71 -9.75 -3.60 2.24
N HIS A 72 -9.48 -4.39 3.28
CA HIS A 72 -10.42 -5.41 3.75
C HIS A 72 -11.66 -4.80 4.39
N GLU A 73 -11.48 -3.80 5.26
CA GLU A 73 -12.55 -3.16 6.01
C GLU A 73 -13.45 -2.28 5.15
N ASN A 74 -12.96 -1.83 3.99
CA ASN A 74 -13.55 -0.75 3.22
C ASN A 74 -13.71 -1.08 1.72
N ALA A 75 -13.81 -2.38 1.39
CA ALA A 75 -13.79 -2.85 0.00
C ALA A 75 -14.91 -2.20 -0.85
N ASP A 76 -16.14 -2.16 -0.33
CA ASP A 76 -17.31 -1.62 -1.05
C ASP A 76 -17.18 -0.09 -1.28
N GLU A 77 -16.68 0.64 -0.28
CA GLU A 77 -16.43 2.08 -0.36
C GLU A 77 -15.30 2.40 -1.35
N ILE A 78 -14.21 1.64 -1.32
CA ILE A 78 -13.07 1.80 -2.24
C ILE A 78 -13.51 1.59 -3.69
N ASP A 79 -14.29 0.56 -3.98
CA ASP A 79 -14.79 0.29 -5.34
C ASP A 79 -15.66 1.44 -5.85
N THR A 80 -16.50 1.99 -4.99
CA THR A 80 -17.31 3.18 -5.29
C THR A 80 -16.43 4.40 -5.58
N ILE A 81 -15.42 4.64 -4.74
CA ILE A 81 -14.48 5.77 -4.88
C ILE A 81 -13.68 5.66 -6.18
N LEU A 82 -13.07 4.50 -6.46
CA LEU A 82 -12.24 4.30 -7.65
C LEU A 82 -13.06 4.42 -8.93
N SER A 83 -14.29 3.88 -8.94
CA SER A 83 -15.22 4.03 -10.06
C SER A 83 -15.53 5.50 -10.35
N SER A 84 -15.74 6.32 -9.32
CA SER A 84 -15.97 7.76 -9.50
C SER A 84 -14.74 8.52 -10.00
N TYR A 85 -13.54 8.15 -9.54
CA TYR A 85 -12.27 8.75 -9.95
C TYR A 85 -11.97 8.49 -11.42
N SER A 86 -12.22 7.27 -11.89
CA SER A 86 -12.07 6.88 -13.31
C SER A 86 -13.01 7.63 -14.26
N ILE A 87 -14.18 8.08 -13.79
CA ILE A 87 -15.16 8.80 -14.63
C ILE A 87 -14.77 10.27 -14.81
N ASN A 88 -14.27 10.92 -13.75
CA ASN A 88 -14.15 12.38 -13.74
C ASN A 88 -12.71 12.91 -13.74
N GLY A 89 -11.68 12.06 -13.51
CA GLY A 89 -10.27 12.48 -13.50
C GLY A 89 -9.89 13.54 -12.45
N VAL A 90 -10.84 13.91 -11.59
CA VAL A 90 -10.76 14.95 -10.58
C VAL A 90 -10.83 14.26 -9.22
N SER A 91 -10.07 14.78 -8.25
CA SER A 91 -10.06 14.33 -6.86
C SER A 91 -11.48 14.16 -6.32
N ALA A 92 -11.87 12.91 -6.17
CA ALA A 92 -13.07 12.44 -5.51
C ALA A 92 -13.03 12.90 -4.05
N GLN A 93 -13.88 13.86 -3.64
CA GLN A 93 -14.12 14.19 -2.23
C GLN A 93 -15.45 13.57 -1.81
N PHE A 94 -15.38 12.40 -1.17
CA PHE A 94 -16.54 11.61 -0.78
C PHE A 94 -16.58 11.45 0.74
N GLY A 95 -17.70 11.87 1.33
CA GLY A 95 -18.00 11.75 2.76
C GLY A 95 -17.13 12.65 3.64
N GLU A 96 -17.72 13.19 4.70
CA GLU A 96 -16.92 13.76 5.79
C GLU A 96 -16.07 12.63 6.40
N SER A 97 -14.76 12.83 6.54
CA SER A 97 -13.81 12.10 7.43
C SER A 97 -12.84 11.04 6.89
N TRP A 98 -12.83 10.63 5.62
CA TRP A 98 -11.81 9.70 5.14
C TRP A 98 -10.60 10.44 4.58
N ASN A 99 -9.59 10.63 5.44
CA ASN A 99 -8.32 11.19 5.03
C ASN A 99 -7.53 10.19 4.17
N VAL A 100 -7.87 10.12 2.87
CA VAL A 100 -7.36 9.13 1.91
C VAL A 100 -6.53 9.82 0.83
N PHE A 101 -5.50 9.12 0.37
CA PHE A 101 -4.70 9.39 -0.81
C PHE A 101 -5.16 8.45 -1.94
N ILE A 102 -5.31 8.99 -3.16
CA ILE A 102 -5.60 8.20 -4.36
C ILE A 102 -4.48 8.45 -5.37
N GLY A 103 -3.85 7.37 -5.84
CA GLY A 103 -2.80 7.44 -6.85
C GLY A 103 -2.53 6.08 -7.48
N ALA A 104 -2.19 6.06 -8.77
CA ALA A 104 -1.93 4.83 -9.52
C ALA A 104 -3.07 3.77 -9.42
N GLY A 105 -4.32 4.21 -9.27
CA GLY A 105 -5.48 3.33 -9.09
C GLY A 105 -5.61 2.72 -7.70
N VAL A 106 -4.80 3.15 -6.73
CA VAL A 106 -4.81 2.68 -5.34
C VAL A 106 -5.37 3.77 -4.43
N ALA A 107 -6.33 3.40 -3.59
CA ALA A 107 -6.78 4.20 -2.45
C ALA A 107 -6.04 3.74 -1.19
N MET A 108 -5.41 4.65 -0.46
CA MET A 108 -4.63 4.36 0.76
C MET A 108 -4.88 5.46 1.78
N LYS A 109 -4.96 5.14 3.08
CA LYS A 109 -5.07 6.19 4.12
C LYS A 109 -3.86 7.14 4.03
N ARG A 110 -4.11 8.45 4.21
CA ARG A 110 -3.09 9.47 3.99
C ARG A 110 -1.91 9.30 4.94
N ASP A 111 -2.15 8.97 6.20
CA ASP A 111 -1.11 8.66 7.19
C ASP A 111 -0.24 7.46 6.77
N THR A 112 -0.85 6.36 6.31
CA THR A 112 -0.12 5.21 5.74
C THR A 112 0.72 5.62 4.51
N TYR A 113 0.18 6.49 3.66
CA TYR A 113 0.95 7.01 2.51
C TYR A 113 2.10 7.92 2.94
N GLU A 114 1.90 8.79 3.95
CA GLU A 114 2.98 9.60 4.54
C GLU A 114 4.08 8.74 5.15
N LEU A 115 3.72 7.65 5.83
CA LEU A 115 4.66 6.63 6.33
C LEU A 115 5.44 6.02 5.17
N LEU A 116 4.76 5.52 4.13
CA LEU A 116 5.41 4.91 2.96
C LEU A 116 6.37 5.88 2.25
N LYS A 117 6.06 7.18 2.20
CA LYS A 117 6.94 8.21 1.63
C LYS A 117 8.27 8.35 2.36
N GLN A 118 8.36 7.99 3.64
CA GLN A 118 9.62 8.04 4.39
C GLN A 118 10.69 7.09 3.82
N THR A 119 10.29 6.07 3.04
CA THR A 119 11.23 5.20 2.31
C THR A 119 12.03 5.92 1.23
N GLY A 120 11.54 7.07 0.74
CA GLY A 120 12.04 7.77 -0.44
C GLY A 120 11.70 7.10 -1.78
N LEU A 121 10.94 6.00 -1.78
CA LEU A 121 10.64 5.21 -2.98
C LEU A 121 9.43 5.74 -3.77
N CYS A 122 8.56 6.53 -3.14
CA CYS A 122 7.40 7.17 -3.77
C CYS A 122 7.76 8.43 -4.59
N CYS A 123 8.99 8.93 -4.49
CA CYS A 123 9.40 10.14 -5.20
C CYS A 123 9.49 9.89 -6.72
N ARG A 124 8.90 10.74 -7.57
CA ARG A 124 9.04 10.58 -9.03
C ARG A 124 10.44 10.87 -9.56
N LEU A 125 11.21 11.69 -8.84
CA LEU A 125 12.60 11.99 -9.21
C LEU A 125 13.49 10.78 -8.96
N LEU A 126 14.20 10.32 -10.00
CA LEU A 126 15.32 9.39 -9.83
C LEU A 126 16.46 10.17 -9.17
N ARG A 127 16.76 9.86 -7.91
CA ARG A 127 18.05 10.26 -7.33
C ARG A 127 19.12 9.42 -7.99
N ALA A 128 20.07 10.07 -8.67
CA ALA A 128 21.32 9.43 -9.03
C ALA A 128 21.99 8.92 -7.74
N GLU A 129 22.38 7.66 -7.72
CA GLU A 129 23.27 7.16 -6.69
C GLU A 129 24.63 7.84 -6.85
N PRO A 130 25.28 8.29 -5.77
CA PRO A 130 26.61 8.88 -5.84
C PRO A 130 27.67 7.89 -6.35
#